data_AF-A0A0Q5R313-F1
#
_entry.id   AF-A0A0Q5R313-F1
#
_cell.length_a   1.000
_cell.length_b   1.000
_cell.length_c   1.000
_cell.angle_alpha   90.00
_cell.angle_beta   90.00
_cell.angle_gamma   90.00
#
_symmetry.space_group_name_H-M   'P 1'
#
loop_
_entity.id
_entity.type
_entity.pdbx_description
1 polymer ?
#
loop_
_entity_poly.entity_id
_entity_poly.type
_entity_poly.pdbx_seq_one_letter_code
_entity_poly.pdbx_strand_id
1 'polypeptide(L)' 'MPKPKQIRPSDLPTKRVQAPDGSMIQMKVVQANSATFALDMLAAFRSNVRRIKTEQRKRARAQQDAAQA' A
#
# COMPACT_ATOMS: atom_id res chain seq x y z
N MET A 1 12.81 22.76 -18.80
CA MET A 1 11.89 21.59 -18.79
C MET A 1 11.33 21.42 -17.39
N PRO A 2 10.00 21.34 -17.20
CA PRO A 2 9.43 21.09 -15.87
C PRO A 2 9.88 19.71 -15.37
N LYS A 3 10.29 19.62 -14.09
CA LYS A 3 10.62 18.33 -13.46
C LYS A 3 9.38 17.43 -13.48
N PRO A 4 9.50 16.13 -13.80
CA PRO A 4 8.37 15.21 -13.76
C PRO A 4 7.80 15.20 -12.34
N LYS A 5 6.48 15.42 -12.22
CA LYS A 5 5.78 15.41 -10.93
C LYS A 5 5.99 14.06 -10.28
N GLN A 6 6.66 14.03 -9.13
CA GLN A 6 6.86 12.80 -8.37
C GLN A 6 5.54 12.39 -7.73
N ILE A 7 4.95 11.29 -8.21
CA ILE A 7 3.70 10.75 -7.66
C ILE A 7 3.99 10.01 -6.37
N ARG A 8 3.38 10.45 -5.28
CA ARG A 8 3.51 9.79 -3.98
C ARG A 8 2.33 8.86 -3.77
N PRO A 9 2.51 7.74 -3.04
CA PRO A 9 1.38 6.89 -2.71
C PRO A 9 0.26 7.59 -1.92
N SER A 10 0.57 8.65 -1.17
CA SER A 10 -0.41 9.49 -0.46
C SER A 10 -1.39 10.20 -1.40
N ASP A 11 -0.95 10.46 -2.63
CA ASP A 11 -1.70 11.25 -3.61
C ASP A 11 -2.76 10.39 -4.31
N LEU A 12 -2.64 9.06 -4.17
CA LEU A 12 -3.56 8.11 -4.78
C LEU A 12 -4.83 7.93 -3.92
N PRO A 13 -6.01 8.04 -4.54
CA PRO A 13 -7.28 7.80 -3.86
C PRO A 13 -7.33 6.36 -3.31
N THR A 14 -8.12 6.18 -2.27
CA THR A 14 -8.31 4.89 -1.63
C THR A 14 -9.76 4.53 -1.49
N LYS A 15 -10.08 3.25 -1.62
CA LYS A 15 -11.41 2.70 -1.37
C LYS A 15 -11.32 1.62 -0.30
N ARG A 16 -12.29 1.58 0.60
CA ARG A 16 -12.46 0.44 1.53
C ARG A 16 -13.17 -0.69 0.78
N VAL A 17 -12.57 -1.88 0.82
CA VAL A 17 -13.11 -3.10 0.20
C VAL A 17 -13.01 -4.24 1.20
N GLN A 18 -13.96 -5.18 1.12
CA GLN A 18 -13.91 -6.40 1.91
C GLN A 18 -13.01 -7.42 1.21
N ALA A 19 -12.04 -7.96 1.93
CA ALA A 19 -11.16 -9.03 1.46
C ALA A 19 -11.86 -10.41 1.60
N PRO A 20 -11.33 -11.46 0.94
CA PRO A 20 -11.93 -12.81 1.00
C PRO A 20 -11.99 -13.42 2.40
N ASP A 21 -11.13 -12.97 3.32
CA ASP A 21 -11.13 -13.37 4.73
C ASP A 21 -12.17 -12.60 5.58
N GLY A 22 -13.02 -11.79 4.95
CA GLY A 22 -14.03 -10.95 5.60
C GLY A 22 -13.49 -9.63 6.17
N SER A 23 -12.17 -9.42 6.16
CA SER A 23 -11.56 -8.21 6.71
C SER A 23 -11.76 -6.99 5.80
N MET A 24 -11.87 -5.80 6.40
CA MET A 24 -11.97 -4.55 5.64
C MET A 24 -10.57 -3.99 5.36
N ILE A 25 -10.21 -3.88 4.08
CA ILE A 25 -8.91 -3.34 3.64
C ILE A 25 -9.08 -2.03 2.88
N GLN A 26 -8.13 -1.10 3.07
CA GLN A 26 -8.04 0.11 2.27
C GLN A 26 -7.14 -0.15 1.06
N MET A 27 -7.72 -0.11 -0.14
CA MET A 27 -7.06 -0.39 -1.41
C MET A 27 -6.80 0.90 -2.19
N LYS A 28 -5.61 1.00 -2.80
CA LYS A 28 -5.22 2.11 -3.68
C LYS A 28 -5.95 1.99 -5.01
N VAL A 29 -6.57 3.08 -5.47
CA VAL A 29 -7.29 3.13 -6.74
C VAL A 29 -6.42 3.81 -7.78
N VAL A 30 -6.22 3.16 -8.93
CA VAL A 30 -5.48 3.69 -10.08
C VAL A 30 -6.46 3.81 -11.25
N GLN A 31 -6.50 4.97 -11.88
CA GLN A 31 -7.37 5.21 -13.03
C GLN A 31 -6.67 4.76 -14.32
N ALA A 32 -7.31 3.86 -15.07
CA ALA A 32 -6.73 3.30 -16.30
C ALA A 32 -6.46 4.37 -17.38
N ASN A 33 -7.26 5.43 -17.40
CA ASN A 33 -7.13 6.57 -18.32
C ASN A 33 -6.26 7.72 -17.77
N SER A 34 -5.56 7.52 -16.66
CA SER A 34 -4.65 8.52 -16.11
C SER A 34 -3.50 8.78 -17.07
N ALA A 35 -3.19 10.05 -17.33
CA ALA A 35 -1.99 10.47 -18.07
C ALA A 35 -0.69 9.98 -17.41
N THR A 36 -0.75 9.61 -16.12
CA THR A 36 0.37 9.11 -15.33
C THR A 36 0.18 7.67 -14.86
N PHE A 37 -0.63 6.88 -15.56
CA PHE A 37 -1.00 5.51 -15.17
C PHE A 37 0.18 4.65 -14.68
N ALA A 38 1.29 4.62 -15.41
CA ALA A 38 2.46 3.81 -15.04
C ALA A 38 3.08 4.25 -13.70
N LEU A 39 3.13 5.55 -13.44
CA LEU A 39 3.65 6.11 -12.18
C LEU A 39 2.68 5.87 -11.03
N ASP A 40 1.38 6.02 -11.27
CA ASP A 40 0.32 5.73 -10.29
C ASP A 40 0.35 4.26 -9.87
N MET A 41 0.46 3.37 -10.84
CA MET A 41 0.54 1.92 -10.61
C MET A 41 1.80 1.53 -9.83
N LEU A 42 2.96 2.09 -10.19
CA LEU A 42 4.20 1.85 -9.46
C LEU A 42 4.14 2.38 -8.01
N ALA A 43 3.53 3.55 -7.80
CA ALA A 43 3.34 4.12 -6.47
C ALA A 43 2.39 3.26 -5.61
N ALA A 44 1.28 2.79 -6.18
CA ALA A 44 0.36 1.86 -5.52
C ALA A 44 1.06 0.55 -5.12
N PHE A 45 1.83 -0.05 -6.06
CA PHE A 45 2.58 -1.28 -5.81
C PHE A 45 3.59 -1.14 -4.67
N ARG A 46 4.42 -0.08 -4.70
CA ARG A 46 5.40 0.22 -3.64
C ARG A 46 4.74 0.39 -2.28
N SER A 47 3.58 1.04 -2.23
CA SER A 47 2.81 1.20 -1.01
C SER A 47 2.37 -0.13 -0.42
N ASN A 48 1.84 -1.03 -1.27
CA ASN A 48 1.39 -2.35 -0.83
C ASN A 48 2.53 -3.21 -0.30
N VAL A 49 3.67 -3.24 -1.01
CA VAL A 49 4.87 -3.96 -0.56
C VAL A 49 5.36 -3.42 0.79
N ARG A 50 5.38 -2.09 0.97
CA ARG A 50 5.77 -1.47 2.24
C ARG A 50 4.81 -1.87 3.38
N ARG A 51 3.50 -1.89 3.11
CA ARG A 51 2.50 -2.33 4.09
C ARG A 51 2.73 -3.79 4.49
N ILE A 52 2.89 -4.70 3.52
CA ILE A 52 3.14 -6.13 3.79
C ILE A 52 4.40 -6.30 4.65
N LYS A 53 5.51 -5.65 4.28
CA LYS A 53 6.75 -5.72 5.08
C LYS A 53 6.57 -5.17 6.50
N THR A 54 5.76 -4.12 6.66
CA THR A 54 5.48 -3.56 7.99
C THR A 54 4.68 -4.54 8.84
N GLU A 55 3.65 -5.15 8.27
CA GLU A 55 2.84 -6.17 8.97
C GLU A 55 3.66 -7.43 9.31
N GLN A 56 4.53 -7.89 8.42
CA GLN A 56 5.47 -8.98 8.70
C GLN A 56 6.38 -8.65 9.90
N ARG A 57 6.95 -7.43 9.93
CA ARG A 57 7.79 -7.00 11.07
C ARG A 57 6.99 -6.93 12.38
N LYS A 58 5.75 -6.45 12.34
CA LYS A 58 4.88 -6.41 13.52
C LYS A 58 4.59 -7.82 14.05
N ARG A 59 4.27 -8.76 13.16
CA ARG A 59 4.04 -10.17 13.52
C ARG A 59 5.29 -10.81 14.14
N ALA A 60 6.47 -10.57 13.55
CA ALA A 60 7.73 -11.07 14.09
C ALA A 60 8.02 -10.52 15.50
N ARG A 61 7.78 -9.23 15.75
CA ARG A 61 7.92 -8.63 17.08
C ARG A 61 6.94 -9.21 18.09
N ALA A 62 5.66 -9.32 17.72
CA ALA A 62 4.64 -9.90 18.59
C ALA A 62 4.96 -11.36 18.98
N GLN A 63 5.57 -12.14 18.07
CA GLN A 63 6.04 -13.50 18.37
C GLN A 63 7.23 -13.51 19.34
N GLN A 64 8.15 -12.55 19.23
CA GLN A 64 9.27 -12.41 20.15
C GLN A 64 8.79 -12.01 21.56
N ASP A 65 7.87 -11.05 21.64
CA ASP A 65 7.30 -10.60 22.92
C ASP A 65 6.54 -11.74 23.61
N ALA A 66 5.79 -12.56 22.86
CA ALA A 66 5.07 -13.72 23.39
C ALA A 66 5.98 -14.90 23.81
N ALA A 67 7.19 -15.00 23.27
CA ALA A 67 8.16 -16.03 23.64
C ALA A 67 9.02 -15.63 24.86
N GLN A 68 8.98 -14.35 25.27
CA GLN A 68 9.69 -13.81 26.42
C GLN A 68 8.80 -13.59 27.66
N ALA A 69 7.48 -13.79 27.52
CA ALA A 69 6.49 -13.75 28.59
C ALA A 69 6.18 -15.16 29.10
#